data_AF-A9CXJ3-F1
#
_entry.id   AF-A9CXJ3-F1
#
_cell.length_a   1.000
_cell.length_b   1.000
_cell.length_c   1.000
_cell.angle_alpha   90.00
_cell.angle_beta   90.00
_cell.angle_gamma   90.00
#
_symmetry.space_group_name_H-M   'P 1'
#
loop_
_entity.id
_entity.type
_entity.pdbx_description
1 polymer ?
#
loop_
_entity_poly.entity_id
_entity_poly.type
_entity_poly.pdbx_seq_one_letter_code
_entity_poly.pdbx_strand_id
1 'polypeptide(L)'
;MAKSLQKYGVDVDFFFSGRAPEQFFDMQCFGEYQVETGLTFATNNGRVSMARTAWKNSVPSLLHETNSLDLSRYDLVLNDFEPVSAWAAKRQGVTSISVSHQAALKYAVPKVGESWFNEKLLNYFAPVDIALGCHWHHFGFPILPPFVEVDPVIAVNSHEILVYLPFEGNRSPAPY
;
A
#
# COMPACT_ATOMS: atom_id res chain seq x y z
N MET A 1 -12.12 -3.56 3.86
CA MET A 1 -12.34 -2.21 4.44
C MET A 1 -13.57 -1.53 3.84
N ALA A 2 -13.67 -1.42 2.51
CA ALA A 2 -14.81 -0.80 1.81
C ALA A 2 -16.20 -1.26 2.33
N LYS A 3 -16.48 -2.57 2.28
CA LYS A 3 -17.72 -3.15 2.80
C LYS A 3 -18.01 -2.80 4.27
N SER A 4 -16.97 -2.68 5.09
CA SER A 4 -17.12 -2.37 6.52
C SER A 4 -17.51 -0.91 6.72
N LEU A 5 -16.87 0.03 6.01
CA LEU A 5 -17.19 1.46 6.09
C LEU A 5 -18.63 1.75 5.63
N GLN A 6 -19.08 1.06 4.57
CA GLN A 6 -20.47 1.14 4.11
C GLN A 6 -21.48 0.75 5.20
N LYS A 7 -21.19 -0.28 6.01
CA LYS A 7 -22.06 -0.69 7.14
C LYS A 7 -22.19 0.37 8.23
N TYR A 8 -21.21 1.27 8.35
CA TYR A 8 -21.24 2.39 9.29
C TYR A 8 -21.83 3.67 8.68
N GLY A 9 -22.33 3.62 7.43
CA GLY A 9 -22.93 4.77 6.76
C GLY A 9 -21.92 5.88 6.42
N VAL A 10 -20.63 5.52 6.29
CA VAL A 10 -19.58 6.45 5.86
C VAL A 10 -19.67 6.60 4.34
N ASP A 11 -19.67 7.84 3.86
CA ASP A 11 -19.53 8.14 2.44
C ASP A 11 -18.06 8.00 2.02
N VAL A 12 -17.79 7.20 1.00
CA VAL A 12 -16.42 6.80 0.63
C VAL A 12 -16.24 6.83 -0.87
N ASP A 13 -15.31 7.66 -1.32
CA ASP A 13 -14.70 7.56 -2.63
C ASP A 13 -13.40 6.76 -2.57
N PHE A 14 -13.12 5.99 -3.62
CA PHE A 14 -11.89 5.21 -3.71
C PHE A 14 -10.92 5.82 -4.71
N PHE A 15 -9.65 5.91 -4.30
CA PHE A 15 -8.55 6.43 -5.10
C PHE A 15 -7.41 5.42 -5.11
N PHE A 16 -6.89 5.11 -6.29
CA PHE A 16 -5.79 4.16 -6.49
C PHE A 16 -4.66 4.79 -7.31
N SER A 17 -3.42 4.41 -7.03
CA SER A 17 -2.28 4.80 -7.86
C SER A 17 -1.21 3.71 -7.92
N GLY A 18 -0.22 3.89 -8.81
CA GLY A 18 1.00 3.09 -8.85
C GLY A 18 0.96 1.91 -9.82
N ARG A 19 -0.15 1.67 -10.52
CA ARG A 19 -0.27 0.68 -11.61
C ARG A 19 -1.42 1.03 -12.56
N ALA A 20 -1.41 0.45 -13.75
CA ALA A 20 -2.45 0.70 -14.74
C ALA A 20 -3.81 0.09 -14.31
N PRO A 21 -4.96 0.68 -14.70
CA PRO A 21 -6.30 0.21 -14.35
C PRO A 21 -6.53 -1.29 -14.61
N GLU A 22 -5.97 -1.83 -15.68
CA GLU A 22 -6.13 -3.23 -16.10
C GLU A 22 -5.34 -4.22 -15.23
N GLN A 23 -4.46 -3.71 -14.36
CA GLN A 23 -3.64 -4.51 -13.45
C GLN A 23 -4.28 -4.65 -12.05
N PHE A 24 -5.42 -4.01 -11.82
CA PHE A 24 -6.21 -4.22 -10.61
C PHE A 24 -7.16 -5.41 -10.78
N PHE A 25 -7.42 -6.12 -9.69
CA PHE A 25 -8.32 -7.26 -9.61
C PHE A 25 -9.26 -7.08 -8.41
N ASP A 26 -10.38 -7.79 -8.41
CA ASP A 26 -11.41 -7.73 -7.35
C ASP A 26 -11.94 -6.31 -7.04
N MET A 27 -12.04 -5.48 -8.08
CA MET A 27 -12.42 -4.06 -7.94
C MET A 27 -13.92 -3.82 -7.77
N GLN A 28 -14.76 -4.84 -7.90
CA GLN A 28 -16.21 -4.72 -7.90
C GLN A 28 -16.75 -4.13 -6.59
N CYS A 29 -16.05 -4.35 -5.47
CA CYS A 29 -16.47 -3.85 -4.16
C CYS A 29 -16.25 -2.34 -3.96
N PHE A 30 -15.52 -1.68 -4.87
CA PHE A 30 -15.22 -0.25 -4.78
C PHE A 30 -16.19 0.62 -5.61
N GLY A 31 -16.99 0.03 -6.50
CA GLY A 31 -17.93 0.80 -7.33
C GLY A 31 -17.20 1.75 -8.28
N GLU A 32 -17.52 3.04 -8.20
CA GLU A 32 -16.79 4.10 -8.90
C GLU A 32 -15.51 4.45 -8.15
N TYR A 33 -14.39 4.52 -8.87
CA TYR A 33 -13.09 4.84 -8.31
C TYR A 33 -12.24 5.66 -9.26
N GLN A 34 -11.33 6.45 -8.68
CA GLN A 34 -10.32 7.22 -9.42
C GLN A 34 -9.02 6.43 -9.48
N VAL A 35 -8.31 6.51 -10.61
CA VAL A 35 -6.99 5.90 -10.78
C VAL A 35 -6.03 6.95 -11.33
N GLU A 36 -4.89 7.09 -10.68
CA GLU A 36 -3.75 7.88 -11.16
C GLU A 36 -2.53 6.98 -11.42
N THR A 37 -1.56 7.49 -12.18
CA THR A 37 -0.36 6.70 -12.51
C THR A 37 0.52 6.55 -11.27
N GLY A 38 0.69 7.62 -10.50
CA GLY A 38 1.46 7.63 -9.26
C GLY A 38 2.94 7.27 -9.45
N LEU A 39 3.55 6.83 -8.35
CA LEU A 39 4.92 6.29 -8.34
C LEU A 39 4.91 4.79 -8.64
N THR A 40 5.17 4.41 -9.89
CA THR A 40 5.29 2.99 -10.26
C THR A 40 6.66 2.43 -9.92
N PHE A 41 6.74 1.45 -9.02
CA PHE A 41 8.00 0.75 -8.72
C PHE A 41 8.42 -0.18 -9.85
N ALA A 42 9.55 0.12 -10.49
CA ALA A 42 10.16 -0.75 -11.48
C ALA A 42 11.07 -1.78 -10.78
N THR A 43 10.66 -3.05 -10.79
CA THR A 43 11.51 -4.18 -10.38
C THR A 43 12.42 -4.62 -11.52
N ASN A 44 13.71 -4.80 -11.26
CA ASN A 44 14.67 -5.40 -12.20
C ASN A 44 15.47 -6.49 -11.48
N ASN A 45 15.50 -7.71 -12.02
CA ASN A 45 16.21 -8.87 -11.45
C ASN A 45 15.93 -9.09 -9.95
N GLY A 46 14.66 -9.08 -9.54
CA GLY A 46 14.25 -9.37 -8.15
C GLY A 46 14.59 -8.27 -7.14
N ARG A 47 15.06 -7.10 -7.58
CA ARG A 47 15.32 -5.94 -6.73
C ARG A 47 14.55 -4.74 -7.25
N VAL A 48 13.93 -3.98 -6.34
CA VAL A 48 13.35 -2.68 -6.67
C VAL A 48 14.50 -1.76 -7.10
N SER A 49 14.50 -1.34 -8.36
CA SER A 49 15.49 -0.38 -8.86
C SER A 49 14.97 1.02 -8.59
N MET A 50 15.27 1.58 -7.42
CA MET A 50 14.83 2.92 -7.02
C MET A 50 15.24 3.99 -8.05
N ALA A 51 16.45 3.86 -8.62
CA ALA A 51 16.98 4.79 -9.63
C ALA A 51 16.22 4.74 -10.96
N ARG A 52 15.80 3.54 -11.44
CA ARG A 52 15.00 3.41 -12.67
C ARG A 52 13.51 3.69 -12.43
N THR A 53 13.02 3.41 -11.22
CA THR A 53 11.69 3.77 -10.69
C THR A 53 11.49 5.29 -10.67
N ALA A 54 12.50 6.06 -10.23
CA ALA A 54 12.44 7.52 -10.16
C ALA A 54 12.61 8.21 -11.53
N TRP A 55 13.39 7.64 -12.45
CA TRP A 55 13.83 8.34 -13.67
C TRP A 55 12.94 8.19 -14.89
N LYS A 56 12.09 7.15 -14.97
CA LYS A 56 11.38 6.88 -16.23
C LYS A 56 9.99 7.48 -16.37
N ASN A 57 9.32 7.98 -15.31
CA ASN A 57 8.04 8.74 -15.43
C ASN A 57 7.41 9.27 -14.12
N SER A 58 8.03 9.13 -12.94
CA SER A 58 7.26 9.13 -11.69
C SER A 58 7.25 10.42 -10.87
N VAL A 59 8.31 11.24 -10.87
CA VAL A 59 8.34 12.43 -9.96
C VAL A 59 7.52 13.62 -10.48
N PRO A 60 7.67 14.08 -11.75
CA PRO A 60 6.84 15.17 -12.26
C PRO A 60 5.35 14.79 -12.31
N SER A 61 5.04 13.54 -12.66
CA SER A 61 3.67 13.01 -12.67
C SER A 61 3.09 12.97 -11.26
N LEU A 62 3.83 12.44 -10.27
CA LEU A 62 3.41 12.48 -8.86
C LEU A 62 3.09 13.91 -8.41
N LEU A 63 3.96 14.88 -8.74
CA LEU A 63 3.72 16.28 -8.38
C LEU A 63 2.48 16.84 -9.09
N HIS A 64 2.29 16.52 -10.36
CA HIS A 64 1.11 16.94 -11.11
C HIS A 64 -0.17 16.33 -10.51
N GLU A 65 -0.22 15.02 -10.32
CA GLU A 65 -1.37 14.29 -9.76
C GLU A 65 -1.69 14.76 -8.33
N THR A 66 -0.65 14.94 -7.49
CA THR A 66 -0.79 15.53 -6.15
C THR A 66 -1.42 16.92 -6.22
N ASN A 67 -1.06 17.71 -7.24
CA ASN A 67 -1.57 19.06 -7.39
C ASN A 67 -3.00 19.11 -7.94
N SER A 68 -3.34 18.16 -8.80
CA SER A 68 -4.64 18.04 -9.46
C SER A 68 -5.72 17.39 -8.57
N LEU A 69 -5.32 16.54 -7.61
CA LEU A 69 -6.26 15.90 -6.70
C LEU A 69 -6.85 16.91 -5.71
N ASP A 70 -8.13 17.25 -5.89
CA ASP A 70 -8.90 18.11 -4.99
C ASP A 70 -9.52 17.27 -3.86
N LEU A 71 -9.17 17.60 -2.63
CA LEU A 71 -9.65 16.93 -1.43
C LEU A 71 -10.59 17.80 -0.58
N SER A 72 -10.97 18.98 -1.06
CA SER A 72 -11.76 19.98 -0.31
C SER A 72 -13.12 19.48 0.18
N ARG A 73 -13.66 18.44 -0.46
CA ARG A 73 -14.93 17.79 -0.09
C ARG A 73 -14.82 16.72 0.99
N TYR A 74 -13.61 16.35 1.41
CA TYR A 74 -13.39 15.26 2.37
C TYR A 74 -12.97 15.79 3.73
N ASP A 75 -13.54 15.20 4.78
CA ASP A 75 -13.12 15.46 6.16
C ASP A 75 -11.86 14.65 6.54
N LEU A 76 -11.61 13.52 5.84
CA LEU A 76 -10.58 12.55 6.18
C LEU A 76 -10.04 11.80 4.95
N VAL A 77 -8.73 11.54 4.94
CA VAL A 77 -8.07 10.62 4.00
C VAL A 77 -7.57 9.37 4.74
N LEU A 78 -8.06 8.19 4.33
CA LEU A 78 -7.49 6.90 4.73
C LEU A 78 -6.47 6.45 3.67
N ASN A 79 -5.25 6.13 4.09
CA ASN A 79 -4.12 5.93 3.18
C ASN A 79 -3.36 4.62 3.45
N ASP A 80 -3.17 3.78 2.42
CA ASP A 80 -2.35 2.55 2.51
C ASP A 80 -0.95 2.76 1.90
N PHE A 81 -0.21 3.73 2.46
CA PHE A 81 1.13 4.11 2.00
C PHE A 81 1.17 4.56 0.52
N GLU A 82 0.10 5.22 0.07
CA GLU A 82 -0.07 5.73 -1.29
C GLU A 82 0.38 7.20 -1.35
N PRO A 83 1.36 7.58 -2.20
CA PRO A 83 2.02 8.87 -2.09
C PRO A 83 1.19 10.06 -2.61
N VAL A 84 0.34 9.91 -3.63
CA VAL A 84 -0.41 11.02 -4.25
C VAL A 84 -1.40 11.60 -3.26
N SER A 85 -2.31 10.78 -2.73
CA SER A 85 -3.33 11.20 -1.76
C SER A 85 -2.73 11.67 -0.45
N ALA A 86 -1.62 11.06 0.00
CA ALA A 86 -0.91 11.47 1.21
C ALA A 86 -0.32 12.90 1.08
N TRP A 87 0.37 13.19 -0.03
CA TRP A 87 0.90 14.53 -0.27
C TRP A 87 -0.20 15.54 -0.56
N ALA A 88 -1.27 15.14 -1.25
CA ALA A 88 -2.41 16.01 -1.51
C ALA A 88 -3.11 16.41 -0.20
N ALA A 89 -3.33 15.45 0.71
CA ALA A 89 -3.94 15.69 2.02
C ALA A 89 -3.09 16.65 2.86
N LYS A 90 -1.79 16.37 2.95
CA LYS A 90 -0.84 17.24 3.64
C LYS A 90 -0.82 18.66 3.09
N ARG A 91 -0.84 18.82 1.76
CA ARG A 91 -0.83 20.13 1.09
C ARG A 91 -2.12 20.92 1.37
N GLN A 92 -3.26 20.24 1.40
CA GLN A 92 -4.58 20.85 1.56
C GLN A 92 -5.00 20.97 3.04
N GLY A 93 -4.23 20.42 3.98
CA GLY A 93 -4.55 20.42 5.40
C GLY A 93 -5.71 19.48 5.77
N VAL A 94 -5.99 18.48 4.94
CA VAL A 94 -7.01 17.45 5.23
C VAL A 94 -6.38 16.39 6.13
N THR A 95 -7.10 16.02 7.20
CA THR A 95 -6.60 15.04 8.17
C THR A 95 -6.41 13.68 7.50
N SER A 96 -5.29 13.04 7.74
CA SER A 96 -4.91 11.77 7.10
C SER A 96 -4.50 10.70 8.11
N ILE A 97 -4.99 9.47 7.88
CA ILE A 97 -4.65 8.30 8.69
C ILE A 97 -4.07 7.23 7.77
N SER A 98 -2.83 6.81 8.03
CA SER A 98 -2.29 5.62 7.38
C SER A 98 -2.74 4.36 8.09
N VAL A 99 -3.17 3.35 7.34
CA VAL A 99 -3.38 1.98 7.81
C VAL A 99 -2.57 1.05 6.92
N SER A 100 -1.34 0.73 7.34
CA SER A 100 -0.40 -0.02 6.49
C SER A 100 0.64 -0.80 7.31
N HIS A 101 1.31 -1.76 6.67
CA HIS A 101 2.49 -2.39 7.26
C HIS A 101 3.64 -1.38 7.45
N GLN A 102 3.82 -0.47 6.49
CA GLN A 102 4.88 0.54 6.47
C GLN A 102 4.75 1.51 7.65
N ALA A 103 3.53 1.81 8.10
CA ALA A 103 3.29 2.57 9.32
C ALA A 103 3.84 1.86 10.57
N ALA A 104 3.85 0.52 10.63
CA ALA A 104 4.43 -0.23 11.75
C ALA A 104 5.97 -0.10 11.78
N LEU A 105 6.60 0.10 10.61
CA LEU A 105 8.04 0.26 10.48
C LEU A 105 8.56 1.60 11.03
N LYS A 106 7.67 2.52 11.42
CA LYS A 106 8.02 3.74 12.16
C LYS A 106 8.42 3.44 13.61
N TYR A 107 8.01 2.31 14.17
CA TYR A 107 8.44 1.86 15.49
C TYR A 107 9.80 1.12 15.42
N ALA A 108 10.42 0.89 16.58
CA ALA A 108 11.65 0.11 16.71
C ALA A 108 11.37 -1.40 16.64
N VAL A 109 10.67 -1.83 15.59
CA VAL A 109 10.47 -3.24 15.25
C VAL A 109 11.71 -3.81 14.56
N PRO A 110 12.02 -5.12 14.68
CA PRO A 110 13.14 -5.72 13.97
C PRO A 110 13.05 -5.51 12.46
N LYS A 111 14.08 -4.89 11.88
CA LYS A 111 14.16 -4.57 10.45
C LYS A 111 15.49 -5.08 9.89
N VAL A 112 15.43 -5.74 8.74
CA VAL A 112 16.63 -6.17 8.01
C VAL A 112 17.10 -5.03 7.10
N GLY A 113 18.36 -4.65 7.20
CA GLY A 113 18.94 -3.63 6.31
C GLY A 113 18.52 -2.19 6.65
N GLU A 114 18.40 -1.85 7.94
CA GLU A 114 18.19 -0.47 8.35
C GLU A 114 19.30 0.44 7.79
N SER A 115 18.88 1.48 7.09
CA SER A 115 19.72 2.52 6.54
C SER A 115 18.96 3.82 6.70
N TRP A 116 19.68 4.91 6.93
CA TRP A 116 19.11 6.26 6.97
C TRP A 116 18.27 6.58 5.73
N PHE A 117 18.63 6.01 4.57
CA PHE A 117 17.83 6.16 3.34
C PHE A 117 16.44 5.51 3.46
N ASN A 118 16.35 4.31 4.05
CA ASN A 118 15.09 3.60 4.23
C ASN A 118 14.19 4.32 5.22
N GLU A 119 14.77 4.88 6.29
CA GLU A 119 14.04 5.69 7.26
C GLU A 119 13.45 6.96 6.62
N LYS A 120 14.24 7.68 5.82
CA LYS A 120 13.73 8.82 5.05
C LYS A 120 12.63 8.41 4.08
N LEU A 121 12.81 7.31 3.36
CA LEU A 121 11.77 6.83 2.45
C LEU A 121 10.46 6.57 3.20
N LEU A 122 10.49 5.86 4.33
CA LEU A 122 9.30 5.60 5.15
C LEU A 122 8.61 6.87 5.64
N ASN A 123 9.38 7.92 5.95
CA ASN A 123 8.86 9.17 6.49
C ASN A 123 8.33 10.15 5.43
N TYR A 124 8.89 10.13 4.22
CA TYR A 124 8.57 11.12 3.18
C TYR A 124 7.82 10.55 1.98
N PHE A 125 7.75 9.23 1.81
CA PHE A 125 7.05 8.64 0.67
C PHE A 125 5.55 8.95 0.69
N ALA A 126 4.88 8.64 1.81
CA ALA A 126 3.46 8.91 2.03
C ALA A 126 3.26 9.55 3.42
N PRO A 127 3.37 10.88 3.55
CA PRO A 127 3.24 11.55 4.83
C PRO A 127 1.78 11.54 5.31
N VAL A 128 1.56 11.27 6.59
CA VAL A 128 0.23 11.24 7.23
C VAL A 128 0.28 11.84 8.64
N ASP A 129 -0.87 12.29 9.14
CA ASP A 129 -1.02 12.85 10.49
C ASP A 129 -1.03 11.75 11.56
N ILE A 130 -1.76 10.66 11.30
CA ILE A 130 -1.89 9.51 12.20
C ILE A 130 -1.40 8.26 11.47
N ALA A 131 -0.52 7.48 12.11
CA ALA A 131 0.03 6.26 11.52
C ALA A 131 -0.42 5.03 12.34
N LEU A 132 -1.33 4.23 11.77
CA LEU A 132 -1.79 2.96 12.32
C LEU A 132 -1.04 1.82 11.63
N GLY A 133 0.02 1.35 12.27
CA GLY A 133 0.81 0.22 11.79
C GLY A 133 0.06 -1.10 11.89
N CYS A 134 0.27 -1.99 10.92
CA CYS A 134 -0.21 -3.37 10.95
C CYS A 134 0.96 -4.36 10.92
N HIS A 135 1.04 -5.30 11.86
CA HIS A 135 2.10 -6.31 11.89
C HIS A 135 1.67 -7.56 12.67
N TRP A 136 2.17 -8.74 12.29
CA TRP A 136 1.86 -10.02 12.95
C TRP A 136 2.24 -10.06 14.43
N HIS A 137 3.29 -9.33 14.79
CA HIS A 137 3.80 -9.22 16.15
C HIS A 137 3.85 -7.75 16.57
N HIS A 138 3.32 -7.42 17.74
CA HIS A 138 3.17 -6.04 18.20
C HIS A 138 4.47 -5.43 18.77
N PHE A 139 5.41 -6.26 19.24
CA PHE A 139 6.71 -5.84 19.82
C PHE A 139 6.60 -4.80 20.95
N GLY A 140 5.47 -4.77 21.66
CA GLY A 140 5.18 -3.79 22.71
C GLY A 140 4.71 -2.41 22.22
N PHE A 141 4.54 -2.21 20.92
CA PHE A 141 4.02 -0.98 20.32
C PHE A 141 2.51 -1.09 20.01
N PRO A 142 1.80 0.05 19.86
CA PRO A 142 0.37 0.06 19.49
C PRO A 142 0.20 -0.23 17.99
N ILE A 143 0.53 -1.45 17.59
CA ILE A 143 0.45 -1.96 16.22
C ILE A 143 -0.74 -2.90 16.13
N LEU A 144 -1.57 -2.71 15.11
CA LEU A 144 -2.75 -3.53 14.84
C LEU A 144 -2.33 -4.92 14.35
N PRO A 145 -3.06 -5.99 14.73
CA PRO A 145 -2.90 -7.28 14.08
C PRO A 145 -3.34 -7.19 12.61
N PRO A 146 -2.82 -8.06 11.72
CA PRO A 146 -3.29 -8.13 10.35
C PRO A 146 -4.78 -8.48 10.31
N PHE A 147 -5.50 -7.85 9.39
CA PHE A 147 -6.91 -8.12 9.16
C PHE A 147 -7.10 -8.56 7.70
N VAL A 148 -7.72 -9.72 7.54
CA VAL A 148 -8.06 -10.30 6.24
C VAL A 148 -9.52 -10.77 6.30
N GLU A 149 -10.25 -10.57 5.20
CA GLU A 149 -11.56 -11.19 5.02
C GLU A 149 -11.29 -12.66 4.68
N VAL A 150 -11.57 -13.56 5.61
CA VAL A 150 -11.43 -15.00 5.41
C VAL A 150 -12.80 -15.63 5.33
N ASP A 151 -13.03 -16.38 4.25
CA ASP A 151 -14.21 -17.23 4.16
C ASP A 151 -14.11 -18.34 5.22
N PRO A 152 -15.25 -18.84 5.73
CA PRO A 152 -15.27 -19.97 6.64
C PRO A 152 -14.54 -21.16 5.99
N VAL A 153 -13.64 -21.82 6.72
CA VAL A 153 -12.95 -23.01 6.22
C VAL A 153 -13.97 -24.14 6.06
N ILE A 154 -14.29 -24.50 4.80
CA ILE A 154 -15.30 -25.51 4.47
C ILE A 154 -14.72 -26.93 4.54
N ALA A 155 -13.41 -27.09 4.33
CA ALA A 155 -12.70 -28.37 4.43
C ALA A 155 -11.22 -28.16 4.76
N VAL A 156 -10.62 -29.09 5.51
CA VAL A 156 -9.19 -29.10 5.85
C VAL A 156 -8.53 -30.29 5.16
N ASN A 157 -7.69 -30.04 4.16
CA ASN A 157 -6.86 -31.09 3.54
C ASN A 157 -5.56 -31.24 4.32
N SER A 158 -5.50 -32.23 5.22
CA SER A 158 -4.38 -32.42 6.16
C SER A 158 -3.08 -32.95 5.55
N HIS A 159 -3.03 -33.21 4.24
CA HIS A 159 -1.89 -33.84 3.56
C HIS A 159 -1.32 -33.01 2.39
N GLU A 160 -1.83 -31.81 2.17
CA GLU A 160 -1.36 -30.93 1.09
C GLU A 160 -0.57 -29.75 1.68
N ILE A 161 0.59 -29.46 1.08
CA ILE A 161 1.41 -28.30 1.42
C ILE A 161 1.44 -27.38 0.21
N LEU A 162 0.84 -26.19 0.32
CA LEU A 162 0.95 -25.14 -0.68
C LEU A 162 2.23 -24.33 -0.42
N VAL A 163 3.12 -24.31 -1.41
CA VAL A 163 4.32 -23.47 -1.39
C VAL A 163 4.15 -22.35 -2.42
N TYR A 164 4.11 -21.11 -1.94
CA TYR A 164 3.99 -19.93 -2.80
C TYR A 164 5.37 -19.30 -3.07
N LEU A 165 5.81 -19.31 -4.33
CA LEU A 165 7.08 -18.74 -4.80
C LEU A 165 6.82 -17.58 -5.80
N PRO A 166 6.37 -16.41 -5.32
CA PRO A 166 5.89 -15.31 -6.17
C PRO A 166 6.93 -14.67 -7.10
N PHE A 167 8.23 -14.88 -6.84
CA PHE A 167 9.31 -14.13 -7.48
C PHE A 167 10.37 -15.01 -8.15
N GLU A 168 10.15 -16.33 -8.22
CA GLU A 168 11.05 -17.21 -8.96
C GLU A 168 10.69 -17.20 -10.45
N GLY A 169 11.69 -16.98 -11.31
CA GLY A 169 11.52 -17.18 -12.74
C GLY A 169 11.38 -18.67 -13.03
N ASN A 170 10.50 -19.04 -13.96
CA ASN A 170 10.37 -20.42 -14.47
C ASN A 170 11.70 -20.91 -15.07
N ARG A 171 12.64 -21.33 -14.24
CA ARG A 171 13.69 -22.25 -14.65
C ARG A 171 13.12 -23.64 -14.40
N SER A 172 12.79 -24.32 -15.49
CA SER A 172 12.51 -25.76 -15.44
C SER A 172 13.59 -26.43 -14.60
N PRO A 173 13.24 -27.27 -13.62
CA PRO A 173 14.23 -28.09 -12.94
C PRO A 173 14.96 -28.90 -14.01
N ALA A 174 16.30 -28.86 -13.98
CA ALA A 174 17.11 -29.69 -14.85
C ALA A 174 16.69 -31.16 -14.63
N PRO A 175 16.50 -31.96 -15.70
CA PRO A 175 16.17 -33.36 -15.54
C PRO A 175 17.31 -34.05 -14.78
N TYR A 176 16.96 -34.75 -13.71
CA TYR A 176 17.83 -35.68 -13.00
C TYR A 176 18.14 -36.90 -13.86
#